data_AF-A0A2V5WVT9-F1
#
_entry.id   AF-A0A2V5WVT9-F1
#
_cell.length_a   1.000
_cell.length_b   1.000
_cell.length_c   1.000
_cell.angle_alpha   90.00
_cell.angle_beta   90.00
_cell.angle_gamma   90.00
#
_symmetry.space_group_name_H-M   'P 1'
#
loop_
_entity.id
_entity.type
_entity.pdbx_description
1 polymer ?
#
loop_
_entity_poly.entity_id
_entity_poly.type
_entity_poly.pdbx_seq_one_letter_code
_entity_poly.pdbx_strand_id
1 'polypeptide(L)'
;MLSLISLAAIVKMTNDDSIATRASLLDRLKDREDQASWQEFFDTYWLLIYRVAKKAGLTDAEAQDIVQETVMAMANKLPGFIYDPKVCSFK
;
A
#
# COMPACT_ATOMS: atom_id res chain seq x y z
N MET A 1 -12.42 12.63 3.78
CA MET A 1 -12.20 12.67 2.32
C MET A 1 -10.76 12.34 1.89
N LEU A 2 -9.75 12.46 2.77
CA LEU A 2 -8.34 12.15 2.45
C LEU A 2 -8.01 10.64 2.36
N SER A 3 -8.70 9.78 3.12
CA SER A 3 -8.43 8.33 3.19
C SER A 3 -8.64 7.55 1.86
N LEU A 4 -9.42 8.10 0.91
CA LEU A 4 -9.72 7.41 -0.36
C LEU A 4 -8.70 7.71 -1.47
N ILE A 5 -8.03 8.86 -1.41
CA ILE A 5 -7.06 9.27 -2.45
C ILE A 5 -5.78 8.45 -2.32
N SER A 6 -5.34 8.16 -1.09
CA SER A 6 -4.12 7.36 -0.82
C SER A 6 -4.23 5.93 -1.33
N LEU A 7 -5.39 5.28 -1.18
CA LEU A 7 -5.58 3.89 -1.63
C LEU A 7 -5.58 3.78 -3.16
N ALA A 8 -6.30 4.67 -3.86
CA ALA A 8 -6.36 4.67 -5.31
C ALA A 8 -5.00 5.03 -5.96
N ALA A 9 -4.23 5.93 -5.34
CA ALA A 9 -2.91 6.32 -5.83
C ALA A 9 -1.86 5.20 -5.67
N ILE A 10 -1.92 4.44 -4.56
CA ILE A 10 -1.03 3.29 -4.33
C ILE A 10 -1.33 2.16 -5.32
N VAL A 11 -2.61 1.88 -5.57
CA VAL A 11 -3.05 0.84 -6.52
C VAL A 11 -2.58 1.14 -7.95
N LYS A 12 -2.52 2.41 -8.35
CA LYS A 12 -2.23 2.81 -9.74
C LYS A 12 -0.75 2.79 -10.13
N MET A 13 0.21 2.72 -9.19
CA MET A 13 1.62 3.09 -9.46
C MET A 13 2.63 1.91 -9.53
N THR A 14 2.20 0.65 -9.64
CA THR A 14 3.10 -0.52 -9.49
C THR A 14 3.17 -1.47 -10.71
N ASN A 15 3.70 -1.03 -11.86
CA ASN A 15 4.03 -1.88 -13.04
C ASN A 15 5.53 -1.69 -13.40
N ASP A 16 6.40 -2.70 -13.39
CA ASP A 16 6.59 -3.79 -14.36
C ASP A 16 7.31 -4.99 -13.65
N ASP A 17 7.28 -6.21 -14.18
CA ASP A 17 8.01 -7.45 -13.76
C ASP A 17 7.70 -8.18 -12.42
N SER A 18 6.97 -7.61 -11.45
CA SER A 18 6.87 -8.16 -10.06
C SER A 18 5.47 -8.67 -9.64
N ILE A 19 4.57 -8.97 -10.57
CA ILE A 19 3.14 -9.19 -10.27
C ILE A 19 2.88 -10.47 -9.44
N ALA A 20 3.60 -11.57 -9.70
CA ALA A 20 3.41 -12.83 -8.97
C ALA A 20 3.88 -12.77 -7.50
N THR A 21 5.01 -12.10 -7.24
CA THR A 21 5.57 -11.94 -5.89
C THR A 21 4.74 -11.00 -5.02
N ARG A 22 4.06 -10.02 -5.64
CA ARG A 22 3.16 -9.09 -4.94
C ARG A 22 1.83 -9.75 -4.57
N ALA A 23 1.30 -10.64 -5.41
CA ALA A 23 0.09 -11.39 -5.07
C ALA A 23 0.31 -12.32 -3.86
N SER A 24 1.45 -13.03 -3.82
CA SER A 24 1.79 -13.88 -2.67
C SER A 24 2.11 -13.06 -1.41
N LEU A 25 2.71 -11.87 -1.54
CA LEU A 25 2.87 -10.94 -0.42
C LEU A 25 1.51 -10.45 0.11
N LEU A 26 0.59 -10.04 -0.76
CA LEU A 26 -0.75 -9.59 -0.36
C LEU A 26 -1.57 -10.70 0.33
N ASP A 27 -1.39 -11.95 -0.10
CA ASP A 27 -2.04 -13.10 0.56
C ASP A 27 -1.46 -13.35 1.96
N ARG A 28 -0.12 -13.26 2.12
CA ARG A 28 0.54 -13.34 3.44
C ARG A 28 0.09 -12.23 4.38
N LEU A 29 -0.13 -11.01 3.87
CA LEU A 29 -0.59 -9.86 4.67
C LEU A 29 -2.03 -10.00 5.22
N LYS A 30 -2.80 -11.02 4.80
CA LYS A 30 -4.07 -11.36 5.46
C LYS A 30 -3.85 -11.82 6.89
N ASP A 31 -2.70 -12.44 7.16
CA ASP A 31 -2.25 -12.72 8.51
C ASP A 31 -1.68 -11.44 9.14
N ARG A 32 -2.31 -11.00 10.22
CA ARG A 32 -1.86 -9.82 10.99
C ARG A 32 -0.70 -10.14 11.92
N GLU A 33 -0.49 -11.43 12.22
CA GLU A 33 0.61 -11.89 13.07
C GLU A 33 1.91 -12.07 12.29
N ASP A 34 1.86 -12.12 10.94
CA ASP A 34 3.04 -12.17 10.07
C ASP A 34 3.77 -10.82 9.98
N GLN A 35 4.43 -10.44 11.07
CA GLN A 35 5.21 -9.21 11.17
C GLN A 35 6.30 -9.11 10.10
N ALA A 36 6.86 -10.23 9.64
CA ALA A 36 7.91 -10.25 8.63
C ALA A 36 7.38 -9.82 7.26
N SER A 37 6.23 -10.37 6.84
CA SER A 37 5.56 -9.93 5.62
C SER A 37 5.07 -8.49 5.72
N TRP A 38 4.60 -8.05 6.89
CA TRP A 38 4.24 -6.64 7.14
C TRP A 38 5.43 -5.69 7.04
N GLN A 39 6.61 -6.09 7.53
CA GLN A 39 7.85 -5.33 7.40
C GLN A 39 8.32 -5.28 5.93
N GLU A 40 8.29 -6.42 5.22
CA GLU A 40 8.63 -6.51 3.79
C GLU A 40 7.74 -5.56 2.97
N PHE A 41 6.43 -5.55 3.25
CA PHE A 41 5.49 -4.64 2.64
C PHE A 41 5.81 -3.18 2.97
N PHE A 42 6.04 -2.87 4.24
CA PHE A 42 6.37 -1.51 4.66
C PHE A 42 7.61 -1.02 3.94
N ASP A 43 8.73 -1.74 4.03
CA ASP A 43 10.04 -1.41 3.44
C ASP A 43 9.95 -1.19 1.93
N THR A 44 9.06 -1.92 1.25
CA THR A 44 8.84 -1.78 -0.19
C THR A 44 8.09 -0.50 -0.57
N TYR A 45 7.10 -0.09 0.23
CA TYR A 45 6.13 0.93 -0.19
C TYR A 45 6.13 2.24 0.61
N TRP A 46 6.71 2.26 1.82
CA TRP A 46 6.69 3.44 2.69
C TRP A 46 7.28 4.69 2.00
N LEU A 47 8.41 4.52 1.31
CA LEU A 47 9.10 5.63 0.64
C LEU A 47 8.30 6.16 -0.55
N LEU A 48 7.53 5.30 -1.22
CA LEU A 48 6.65 5.71 -2.31
C LEU A 48 5.51 6.58 -1.79
N ILE A 49 4.82 6.12 -0.73
CA ILE A 49 3.72 6.85 -0.09
C ILE A 49 4.22 8.21 0.43
N TYR A 50 5.36 8.19 1.12
CA TYR A 50 6.02 9.39 1.62
C TYR A 50 6.33 10.38 0.47
N ARG A 51 6.94 9.91 -0.63
CA ARG A 51 7.24 10.78 -1.79
C ARG A 51 6.00 11.37 -2.44
N VAL A 52 4.90 10.63 -2.50
CA VAL A 52 3.61 11.14 -3.01
C VAL A 52 3.07 12.24 -2.09
N ALA A 53 3.09 12.03 -0.78
CA ALA A 53 2.70 13.02 0.21
C ALA A 53 3.55 14.30 0.11
N LYS A 54 4.88 14.15 0.01
CA LYS A 54 5.80 15.28 -0.20
C LYS A 54 5.52 16.03 -1.52
N LYS A 55 5.24 15.32 -2.61
CA LYS A 55 4.86 15.92 -3.89
C LYS A 55 3.53 16.65 -3.83
N ALA A 56 2.62 16.26 -2.94
CA ALA A 56 1.37 16.96 -2.68
C ALA A 56 1.55 18.25 -1.85
N GLY A 57 2.79 18.61 -1.49
CA GLY A 57 3.10 19.82 -0.73
C GLY A 57 3.05 19.65 0.78
N LEU A 58 2.89 18.41 1.28
CA LEU A 58 2.83 18.14 2.71
C LEU A 58 4.20 18.31 3.38
N THR A 59 4.16 18.73 4.65
CA THR A 59 5.33 18.77 5.53
C THR A 59 5.87 17.36 5.77
N ASP A 60 7.06 17.26 6.36
CA ASP A 60 7.64 15.96 6.69
C ASP A 60 6.76 15.18 7.69
N ALA A 61 6.29 15.86 8.74
CA ALA A 61 5.39 15.27 9.74
C ALA A 61 4.09 14.76 9.10
N GLU A 62 3.41 15.59 8.29
CA GLU A 62 2.19 15.17 7.60
C GLU A 62 2.43 14.00 6.63
N ALA A 63 3.59 13.97 5.96
CA ALA A 63 3.93 12.86 5.08
C ALA A 63 4.14 11.55 5.87
N GLN A 64 4.76 11.62 7.04
CA GLN A 64 4.91 10.47 7.95
C GLN A 64 3.56 10.00 8.50
N ASP A 65 2.67 10.93 8.85
CA ASP A 65 1.32 10.59 9.32
C ASP A 65 0.52 9.89 8.22
N ILE A 66 0.60 10.36 6.98
CA ILE A 66 -0.06 9.72 5.82
C ILE A 66 0.47 8.30 5.59
N VAL A 67 1.78 8.08 5.76
CA VAL A 67 2.36 6.72 5.67
C VAL A 67 1.73 5.82 6.72
N GLN A 68 1.70 6.25 7.99
CA GLN A 68 1.12 5.48 9.08
C GLN A 68 -0.37 5.19 8.87
N GLU A 69 -1.17 6.22 8.56
CA GLU A 69 -2.61 6.08 8.31
C GLU A 69 -2.89 5.10 7.18
N THR A 70 -2.10 5.15 6.11
CA THR A 70 -2.31 4.30 4.95
C THR A 70 -1.98 2.85 5.26
N VAL A 71 -0.86 2.59 5.93
CA VAL A 71 -0.48 1.23 6.34
C VAL A 71 -1.51 0.64 7.30
N MET A 72 -1.97 1.41 8.29
CA MET A 72 -3.05 0.99 9.20
C MET A 72 -4.37 0.72 8.48
N ALA A 73 -4.74 1.57 7.51
CA ALA A 73 -5.94 1.36 6.70
C ALA A 73 -5.85 0.08 5.85
N MET A 74 -4.67 -0.24 5.33
CA MET A 74 -4.42 -1.48 4.59
C MET A 74 -4.50 -2.71 5.51
N ALA A 75 -3.89 -2.67 6.69
CA ALA A 75 -4.01 -3.75 7.69
C ALA A 75 -5.45 -4.04 8.12
N ASN A 76 -6.29 -3.00 8.13
CA ASN A 76 -7.71 -3.14 8.41
C ASN A 76 -8.50 -3.74 7.24
N LYS A 77 -8.13 -3.44 5.99
CA LYS A 77 -8.87 -3.87 4.80
C LYS A 77 -8.40 -5.19 4.18
N LEU A 78 -7.11 -5.50 4.29
CA LEU A 78 -6.49 -6.66 3.63
C LEU A 78 -7.07 -8.03 4.02
N PRO A 79 -7.52 -8.29 5.27
CA PRO A 79 -8.15 -9.56 5.61
C PRO A 79 -9.38 -9.90 4.75
N GLY A 80 -10.09 -8.88 4.22
CA GLY A 80 -11.21 -9.03 3.30
C GLY A 80 -10.90 -8.74 1.84
N PHE A 81 -9.63 -8.43 1.52
CA PHE A 81 -9.24 -8.07 0.16
C PHE A 81 -9.10 -9.32 -0.70
N ILE A 82 -9.98 -9.44 -1.69
CA ILE A 82 -9.86 -10.41 -2.78
C ILE A 82 -9.21 -9.67 -3.94
N TYR A 83 -8.00 -10.11 -4.31
CA TYR A 83 -7.32 -9.59 -5.49
C TYR A 83 -8.15 -9.92 -6.73
N ASP A 84 -8.74 -8.90 -7.36
CA ASP A 84 -9.47 -9.02 -8.62
C ASP A 84 -8.63 -8.43 -9.77
N PRO A 85 -8.06 -9.28 -10.65
CA PRO A 85 -7.25 -8.83 -11.79
C PRO A 85 -8.06 -8.13 -12.89
N LYS A 86 -9.40 -8.09 -12.81
CA LYS A 86 -10.28 -7.39 -13.78
C LYS A 86 -10.68 -5.99 -13.32
N VAL A 87 -10.72 -5.74 -12.01
CA VAL A 87 -10.95 -4.39 -11.44
C VAL A 87 -9.62 -3.62 -11.35
N CYS A 88 -8.50 -4.34 -11.27
CA CYS A 88 -7.15 -3.82 -11.48
C CYS A 88 -6.53 -4.42 -12.75
N SER A 89 -6.74 -3.78 -13.90
CA SER A 89 -5.90 -4.07 -15.06
C SER A 89 -4.56 -3.34 -14.88
N PHE A 90 -3.52 -4.10 -14.57
CA PHE A 90 -2.14 -3.61 -14.57
C PHE A 90 -1.76 -3.19 -16.00
N LYS A 91 -1.76 -1.88 -16.27
CA LYS A 91 -1.12 -1.25 -17.45
C LYS A 91 -0.01 -0.36 -16.95
#